data_AF-A0A8T2MXT2-F1
#
_entry.id   AF-A0A8T2MXT2-F1
#
_cell.length_a   1.000
_cell.length_b   1.000
_cell.length_c   1.000
_cell.angle_alpha   90.00
_cell.angle_beta   90.00
_cell.angle_gamma   90.00
#
_symmetry.space_group_name_H-M   'P 1'
#
loop_
_entity.id
_entity.type
_entity.pdbx_description
1 polymer ?
#
loop_
_entity_poly.entity_id
_entity_poly.type
_entity_poly.pdbx_seq_one_letter_code
_entity_poly.pdbx_strand_id
1 'polypeptide(L)'
;LQVAAHRCGKTFPPAQLGKRGEELKLMLDWAFGGFKPTGPEAFSPPPHTDDELLNSVSPVLKKQDTVVMKRESNHIQQKSIHMKLQSIDKIPEPTDMMQESTLEKKEPANQKQWSVSGKQESSNTKQDSFTKKPDSFTKKQEFFSRKQEATNVKCDVSNMREEMVETPISDYQPPLKKPKPACKSRDYSSVTDQERSSGREQMVHKVLMENRSIEDFCLSCGTTEIEIFHPLSYCVDCLNILVGLGTFDKLTEVDPWSCYLCLPPRRYGVLKCRLDWSIRVQAFFANNSGMKFEPHRVYPAIPARQRRPIKVLSLFDGIATGFLVLKDLGFKIDRYVASEICEDSITVGKINHEDRIIYVNDARAITKKQVAEWGPFDLLIGGSPCNDLSIVNPARKGLFEGTGRLFFEYYRLLNILKPKEGDPRPFFWLFENVVAMRHVDKEDICRFLECNPVLIDAVKVSPAHRARYFWGNLPGMNRPIVASQNDKVDLQDCLEIGRKAKFSKVRTITTCSNSIKQGKMEMFPVTMNGKDDLLWITEMEKVFGFPKHYTDVNNMNRGQRQKVLGRSWSVPVIRHLFAPLKDYFACE
;
A
#
# COMPACT_ATOMS: atom_id res chain seq x y z
N LEU A 1 15.28 14.06 14.75
CA LEU A 1 15.81 15.32 14.20
C LEU A 1 16.55 16.12 15.25
N GLN A 2 15.92 16.52 16.37
CA GLN A 2 16.60 17.23 17.48
C GLN A 2 17.90 16.54 17.96
N VAL A 3 17.89 15.21 18.17
CA VAL A 3 19.11 14.42 18.48
C VAL A 3 20.22 14.63 17.44
N ALA A 4 19.90 14.51 16.15
CA ALA A 4 20.87 14.69 15.06
C ALA A 4 21.34 16.14 14.94
N ALA A 5 20.45 17.12 15.18
CA ALA A 5 20.79 18.53 15.18
C ALA A 5 21.81 18.85 16.27
N HIS A 6 21.59 18.36 17.50
CA HIS A 6 22.51 18.50 18.62
C HIS A 6 23.87 17.86 18.31
N ARG A 7 23.89 16.58 17.91
CA ARG A 7 25.13 15.85 17.56
C ARG A 7 25.92 16.50 16.41
N CYS A 8 25.25 17.11 15.43
CA CYS A 8 25.89 17.82 14.31
C CYS A 8 26.16 19.32 14.60
N GLY A 9 26.08 19.79 15.85
CA GLY A 9 26.30 21.19 16.22
C GLY A 9 25.30 22.19 15.58
N LYS A 10 24.17 21.71 15.06
CA LYS A 10 23.23 22.49 14.26
C LYS A 10 22.19 23.17 15.14
N THR A 11 22.51 24.37 15.60
CA THR A 11 21.53 25.26 16.26
C THR A 11 20.48 25.77 15.27
N PHE A 12 19.22 25.77 15.68
CA PHE A 12 18.13 26.47 15.01
C PHE A 12 17.73 27.70 15.85
N PRO A 13 17.26 28.82 15.26
CA PRO A 13 16.79 29.96 16.03
C PRO A 13 15.61 29.56 16.91
N PRO A 14 15.58 29.90 18.21
CA PRO A 14 14.48 29.55 19.09
C PRO A 14 13.19 30.22 18.62
N ALA A 15 12.12 29.44 18.47
CA ALA A 15 10.83 29.97 18.02
C ALA A 15 10.27 30.98 19.02
N GLN A 16 9.89 32.16 18.53
CA GLN A 16 9.01 33.05 19.28
C GLN A 16 7.65 32.37 19.54
N LEU A 17 6.98 32.75 20.63
CA LEU A 17 5.75 32.09 21.09
C LEU A 17 4.71 32.01 19.95
N GLY A 18 4.27 30.78 19.63
CA GLY A 18 3.34 30.49 18.54
C GLY A 18 3.99 30.06 17.20
N LYS A 19 5.30 30.24 16.99
CA LYS A 19 6.00 29.91 15.72
C LYS A 19 6.68 28.53 15.68
N ARG A 20 6.30 27.59 16.56
CA ARG A 20 6.87 26.22 16.67
C ARG A 20 6.88 25.43 15.35
N GLY A 21 5.95 25.75 14.43
CA GLY A 21 5.90 25.18 13.07
C GLY A 21 6.99 25.67 12.11
N GLU A 22 7.52 26.89 12.29
CA GLU A 22 8.62 27.43 11.48
C GLU A 22 9.95 26.79 11.86
N GLU A 23 10.18 26.58 13.17
CA GLU A 23 11.31 25.79 13.68
C GLU A 23 11.25 24.35 13.15
N LEU A 24 10.12 23.66 13.33
CA LEU A 24 9.94 22.28 12.85
C LEU A 24 10.15 22.18 11.32
N LYS A 25 9.69 23.18 10.55
CA LYS A 25 9.96 23.26 9.11
C LYS A 25 11.46 23.35 8.83
N LEU A 26 12.19 24.27 9.47
CA LEU A 26 13.64 24.41 9.29
C LEU A 26 14.39 23.11 9.65
N MET A 27 13.95 22.39 10.68
CA MET A 27 14.52 21.08 11.05
C MET A 27 14.24 19.99 9.99
N LEU A 28 13.06 20.00 9.38
CA LEU A 28 12.67 19.07 8.32
C LEU A 28 13.39 19.39 7.01
N ASP A 29 13.43 20.65 6.59
CA ASP A 29 14.17 21.12 5.41
C ASP A 29 15.66 20.75 5.51
N TRP A 30 16.27 20.90 6.70
CA TRP A 30 17.64 20.45 6.98
C TRP A 30 17.80 18.93 6.89
N ALA A 31 16.84 18.15 7.39
CA ALA A 31 16.87 16.69 7.33
C ALA A 31 16.72 16.15 5.90
N PHE A 32 15.82 16.74 5.10
CA PHE A 32 15.61 16.37 3.70
C PHE A 32 16.77 16.80 2.78
N GLY A 33 17.54 17.83 3.17
CA GLY A 33 18.79 18.21 2.49
C GLY A 33 19.95 17.23 2.67
N GLY A 34 19.82 16.26 3.58
CA GLY A 34 20.85 15.27 3.91
C GLY A 34 21.91 15.79 4.88
N PHE A 35 22.30 14.94 5.84
CA PHE A 35 23.35 15.27 6.79
C PHE A 35 24.72 15.30 6.08
N LYS A 36 25.31 16.49 5.94
CA LYS A 36 26.73 16.65 5.57
C LYS A 36 27.56 16.75 6.86
N PRO A 37 28.21 15.67 7.35
CA PRO A 37 29.14 15.78 8.46
C PRO A 37 30.36 16.60 8.05
N THR A 38 30.80 17.49 8.91
CA THR A 38 31.98 18.35 8.72
C THR A 38 33.27 17.60 9.06
N GLY A 39 33.54 16.51 8.33
CA GLY A 39 34.70 15.65 8.52
C GLY A 39 34.46 14.44 9.45
N PRO A 40 35.48 13.59 9.66
CA PRO A 40 35.34 12.31 10.37
C PRO A 40 34.96 12.43 11.85
N GLU A 41 35.41 13.49 12.51
CA GLU A 41 35.28 13.70 13.96
C GLU A 41 33.95 14.35 14.36
N ALA A 42 33.09 14.72 13.40
CA ALA A 42 31.80 15.37 13.63
C ALA A 42 30.73 14.48 14.31
N PHE A 43 31.10 13.26 14.73
CA PHE A 43 30.28 12.34 15.53
C PHE A 43 31.02 11.82 16.78
N SER A 44 32.22 12.33 17.08
CA SER A 44 32.98 11.97 18.27
C SER A 44 32.52 12.79 19.49
N PRO A 45 32.39 12.20 20.69
CA PRO A 45 32.06 12.95 21.89
C PRO A 45 33.24 13.86 22.32
N PRO A 46 32.99 14.99 23.00
CA PRO A 46 34.05 15.78 23.60
C PRO A 46 34.75 14.99 24.72
N PRO A 47 36.08 15.12 24.88
CA PRO A 47 36.82 14.39 25.90
C PRO A 47 36.51 14.95 27.29
N HIS A 48 35.85 14.14 28.13
CA HIS A 48 35.66 14.42 29.56
C HIS A 48 36.56 13.51 30.40
N THR A 49 36.95 14.03 31.57
CA THR A 49 37.73 13.32 32.59
C THR A 49 36.81 12.51 33.48
N ASP A 50 36.97 11.19 33.47
CA ASP A 50 36.29 10.30 34.42
C ASP A 50 36.89 10.40 35.82
N ASP A 51 36.13 10.94 36.79
CA ASP A 51 35.88 10.29 38.08
C ASP A 51 34.63 10.90 38.77
N GLU A 52 34.22 10.35 39.92
CA GLU A 52 33.07 10.79 40.74
C GLU A 52 31.66 10.75 40.09
N LEU A 53 31.09 9.53 39.90
CA LEU A 53 29.61 9.39 39.92
C LEU A 53 29.10 7.99 40.34
N LEU A 54 29.84 7.27 41.19
CA LEU A 54 29.53 5.88 41.59
C LEU A 54 29.48 5.63 43.11
N ASN A 55 29.18 6.64 43.93
CA ASN A 55 29.01 6.50 45.40
C ASN A 55 27.97 7.48 45.99
N SER A 56 26.67 7.15 45.94
CA SER A 56 25.64 7.98 46.61
C SER A 56 24.34 7.25 47.03
N VAL A 57 24.39 5.98 47.46
CA VAL A 57 23.29 5.33 48.22
C VAL A 57 23.87 4.46 49.35
N SER A 58 23.26 4.49 50.53
CA SER A 58 23.67 3.78 51.75
C SER A 58 22.47 3.66 52.72
N PRO A 59 22.52 2.88 53.82
CA PRO A 59 22.62 1.40 53.82
C PRO A 59 21.60 0.76 54.82
N VAL A 60 21.86 -0.49 55.28
CA VAL A 60 21.14 -1.23 56.37
C VAL A 60 19.78 -1.81 55.89
N LEU A 61 19.41 -3.08 56.11
CA LEU A 61 19.67 -4.04 57.20
C LEU A 61 20.67 -5.19 56.91
N LYS A 62 20.87 -6.06 57.91
CA LYS A 62 22.04 -6.96 58.10
C LYS A 62 21.70 -8.44 57.87
N LYS A 63 22.74 -9.22 57.47
CA LYS A 63 23.09 -10.63 57.78
C LYS A 63 21.95 -11.68 57.88
N GLN A 64 22.09 -12.92 57.42
CA GLN A 64 23.27 -13.80 57.38
C GLN A 64 23.31 -14.63 56.08
N ASP A 65 24.41 -15.23 55.63
CA ASP A 65 25.85 -15.00 55.82
C ASP A 65 26.57 -15.68 54.60
N THR A 66 27.89 -15.90 54.62
CA THR A 66 28.68 -16.20 53.40
C THR A 66 29.32 -17.60 53.40
N VAL A 67 29.15 -18.37 52.31
CA VAL A 67 30.03 -19.50 51.96
C VAL A 67 30.68 -19.22 50.61
N VAL A 68 32.01 -19.15 50.60
CA VAL A 68 32.81 -18.94 49.39
C VAL A 68 33.14 -20.28 48.76
N MET A 69 32.88 -20.42 47.46
CA MET A 69 33.49 -21.45 46.61
C MET A 69 34.03 -20.81 45.33
N LYS A 70 35.20 -21.29 44.90
CA LYS A 70 35.97 -20.71 43.79
C LYS A 70 35.32 -21.04 42.44
N ARG A 71 35.60 -20.20 41.43
CA ARG A 71 35.56 -20.65 40.04
C ARG A 71 36.80 -21.50 39.77
N GLU A 72 36.61 -22.75 39.42
CA GLU A 72 37.62 -23.55 38.72
C GLU A 72 37.01 -24.04 37.40
N SER A 73 37.79 -23.91 36.33
CA SER A 73 37.40 -24.29 34.97
C SER A 73 37.65 -25.77 34.75
N ASN A 74 36.74 -26.48 34.07
CA ASN A 74 37.10 -27.67 33.31
C ASN A 74 36.13 -27.95 32.15
N HIS A 75 36.66 -28.39 31.02
CA HIS A 75 35.90 -29.05 29.97
C HIS A 75 35.50 -30.46 30.43
N ILE A 76 34.42 -31.04 29.86
CA ILE A 76 34.47 -32.23 28.98
C ILE A 76 33.07 -32.73 28.57
N GLN A 77 32.96 -33.04 27.27
CA GLN A 77 32.03 -33.93 26.56
C GLN A 77 30.49 -33.88 26.76
N GLN A 78 29.82 -34.02 25.61
CA GLN A 78 28.42 -34.44 25.49
C GLN A 78 28.24 -35.89 25.98
N LYS A 79 27.07 -36.21 26.55
CA LYS A 79 26.49 -37.56 26.46
C LYS A 79 24.97 -37.49 26.42
N SER A 80 24.38 -38.30 25.54
CA SER A 80 22.92 -38.46 25.44
C SER A 80 22.45 -39.47 26.50
N ILE A 81 21.28 -39.24 27.08
CA ILE A 81 20.58 -40.22 27.92
C ILE A 81 19.16 -40.39 27.39
N HIS A 82 18.76 -41.65 27.21
CA HIS A 82 17.47 -42.09 26.73
C HIS A 82 16.88 -43.01 27.81
N MET A 83 15.62 -42.83 28.19
CA MET A 83 14.90 -43.76 29.08
C MET A 83 13.53 -44.12 28.52
N LYS A 84 13.04 -45.29 28.92
CA LYS A 84 12.20 -46.15 28.08
C LYS A 84 11.32 -47.07 28.93
N LEU A 85 10.00 -47.04 28.66
CA LEU A 85 8.97 -48.05 28.95
C LEU A 85 8.06 -48.00 27.70
N GLN A 86 7.71 -49.05 26.93
CA GLN A 86 7.47 -50.49 27.14
C GLN A 86 6.26 -50.81 28.04
N SER A 87 5.30 -51.67 27.63
CA SER A 87 5.10 -52.38 26.33
C SER A 87 3.73 -53.12 26.28
N ILE A 88 3.49 -53.95 25.23
CA ILE A 88 2.47 -55.05 25.09
C ILE A 88 1.06 -54.55 24.70
N ASP A 89 0.35 -55.01 23.65
CA ASP A 89 0.49 -56.05 22.57
C ASP A 89 -0.65 -55.76 21.50
N LYS A 90 -0.87 -56.35 20.29
CA LYS A 90 -0.24 -57.30 19.31
C LYS A 90 -0.92 -57.15 17.91
N ILE A 91 -0.30 -57.31 16.72
CA ILE A 91 -0.05 -58.53 15.86
C ILE A 91 -1.34 -59.22 15.30
N PRO A 92 -1.45 -59.71 14.03
CA PRO A 92 -0.51 -59.75 12.86
C PRO A 92 -1.05 -59.23 11.48
N GLU A 93 -0.18 -59.21 10.46
CA GLU A 93 -0.50 -59.36 9.02
C GLU A 93 -0.13 -60.78 8.51
N PRO A 94 -0.68 -61.26 7.37
CA PRO A 94 -0.16 -62.42 6.62
C PRO A 94 0.38 -62.06 5.20
N THR A 95 1.24 -62.91 4.65
CA THR A 95 1.91 -62.76 3.34
C THR A 95 1.63 -63.92 2.36
N ASP A 96 2.15 -63.77 1.14
CA ASP A 96 2.54 -64.80 0.15
C ASP A 96 1.58 -65.31 -0.97
N MET A 97 1.90 -64.82 -2.19
CA MET A 97 2.33 -65.57 -3.39
C MET A 97 1.39 -66.41 -4.30
N MET A 98 1.76 -66.35 -5.60
CA MET A 98 1.50 -67.26 -6.74
C MET A 98 0.12 -67.31 -7.42
N GLN A 99 0.09 -66.90 -8.70
CA GLN A 99 0.10 -67.85 -9.82
C GLN A 99 0.57 -67.21 -11.14
N GLU A 100 1.00 -68.04 -12.10
CA GLU A 100 1.53 -67.64 -13.40
C GLU A 100 0.49 -67.73 -14.53
N SER A 101 0.69 -66.96 -15.61
CA SER A 101 0.70 -67.55 -16.97
C SER A 101 1.41 -66.63 -17.97
N THR A 102 2.05 -67.23 -18.97
CA THR A 102 2.94 -66.56 -19.94
C THR A 102 2.34 -66.50 -21.34
N LEU A 103 2.71 -65.49 -22.15
CA LEU A 103 2.90 -65.45 -23.63
C LEU A 103 2.81 -63.97 -24.09
N GLU A 104 3.59 -63.45 -25.05
CA GLU A 104 4.81 -63.97 -25.72
C GLU A 104 5.75 -62.80 -26.12
N LYS A 105 6.95 -63.10 -26.60
CA LYS A 105 8.06 -62.16 -26.89
C LYS A 105 7.99 -61.56 -28.30
N LYS A 106 8.39 -60.29 -28.47
CA LYS A 106 9.66 -59.91 -29.15
C LYS A 106 9.86 -58.40 -29.34
N GLU A 107 11.02 -57.93 -28.89
CA GLU A 107 11.76 -56.77 -29.42
C GLU A 107 12.55 -57.19 -30.70
N PRO A 108 13.11 -56.29 -31.54
CA PRO A 108 14.18 -55.36 -31.15
C PRO A 108 14.18 -53.97 -31.84
N ALA A 109 15.21 -53.15 -31.55
CA ALA A 109 15.34 -51.76 -32.01
C ALA A 109 16.36 -51.53 -33.16
N ASN A 110 16.15 -50.45 -33.92
CA ASN A 110 17.15 -49.55 -34.52
C ASN A 110 16.39 -48.27 -34.98
N GLN A 111 16.80 -47.02 -34.71
CA GLN A 111 18.07 -46.29 -34.84
C GLN A 111 18.30 -45.71 -36.26
N LYS A 112 18.68 -44.42 -36.29
CA LYS A 112 19.11 -43.56 -37.43
C LYS A 112 18.00 -42.91 -38.29
N GLN A 113 18.22 -41.82 -39.04
CA GLN A 113 18.93 -40.53 -38.79
C GLN A 113 18.87 -39.68 -40.08
N TRP A 114 18.41 -38.42 -40.00
CA TRP A 114 18.61 -37.35 -41.03
C TRP A 114 17.93 -37.60 -42.42
N SER A 115 17.73 -36.64 -43.34
CA SER A 115 17.71 -35.15 -43.28
C SER A 115 17.18 -34.52 -44.59
N VAL A 116 16.77 -33.24 -44.53
CA VAL A 116 16.96 -32.18 -45.57
C VAL A 116 16.15 -32.22 -46.90
N SER A 117 15.21 -31.24 -46.98
CA SER A 117 14.81 -30.41 -48.16
C SER A 117 14.20 -31.01 -49.44
N GLY A 118 13.40 -30.20 -50.17
CA GLY A 118 13.21 -30.42 -51.62
C GLY A 118 11.95 -29.83 -52.30
N LYS A 119 11.83 -28.50 -52.35
CA LYS A 119 11.09 -27.66 -53.35
C LYS A 119 10.28 -28.32 -54.51
N GLN A 120 9.11 -27.72 -54.81
CA GLN A 120 8.57 -27.35 -56.15
C GLN A 120 8.32 -28.50 -57.19
N GLU A 121 7.42 -28.43 -58.19
CA GLU A 121 6.27 -27.57 -58.51
C GLU A 121 5.41 -28.25 -59.61
N SER A 122 4.09 -28.00 -59.63
CA SER A 122 3.23 -28.06 -60.84
C SER A 122 3.04 -29.46 -61.52
N SER A 123 2.10 -29.72 -62.44
CA SER A 123 0.87 -29.00 -62.86
C SER A 123 -0.06 -29.92 -63.69
N ASN A 124 -1.37 -29.57 -63.73
CA ASN A 124 -2.38 -29.96 -64.75
C ASN A 124 -2.88 -31.43 -64.73
N THR A 125 -4.06 -31.77 -65.28
CA THR A 125 -4.96 -31.05 -66.22
C THR A 125 -6.44 -31.37 -65.89
N LYS A 126 -7.30 -30.36 -65.64
CA LYS A 126 -8.39 -29.79 -66.50
C LYS A 126 -9.68 -30.63 -66.74
N GLN A 127 -10.82 -29.96 -66.52
CA GLN A 127 -12.01 -29.72 -67.40
C GLN A 127 -13.19 -29.31 -66.47
N ASP A 128 -14.13 -28.41 -66.77
CA ASP A 128 -14.26 -27.30 -67.75
C ASP A 128 -15.14 -26.20 -67.08
N SER A 129 -15.09 -24.90 -67.42
CA SER A 129 -15.81 -24.34 -68.59
C SER A 129 -15.71 -22.80 -68.71
N PHE A 130 -16.32 -22.27 -69.78
CA PHE A 130 -16.42 -20.89 -70.29
C PHE A 130 -17.08 -19.85 -69.33
N THR A 131 -16.96 -18.50 -69.45
CA THR A 131 -16.00 -17.57 -70.12
C THR A 131 -16.14 -16.12 -69.57
N LYS A 132 -15.01 -15.38 -69.57
CA LYS A 132 -14.82 -13.89 -69.69
C LYS A 132 -15.65 -12.87 -68.86
N LYS A 133 -14.89 -12.02 -68.12
CA LYS A 133 -15.22 -10.68 -67.58
C LYS A 133 -15.06 -9.59 -68.68
N PRO A 134 -15.20 -8.24 -68.45
CA PRO A 134 -15.55 -7.45 -67.25
C PRO A 134 -16.80 -6.54 -67.51
N ASP A 135 -17.17 -5.46 -66.79
CA ASP A 135 -16.45 -4.58 -65.85
C ASP A 135 -17.38 -3.85 -64.84
N SER A 136 -16.83 -2.91 -64.05
CA SER A 136 -17.50 -2.21 -62.95
C SER A 136 -18.68 -1.30 -63.34
N PHE A 137 -19.84 -1.46 -62.70
CA PHE A 137 -20.74 -0.36 -62.27
C PHE A 137 -21.95 -0.89 -61.45
N THR A 138 -21.89 -0.94 -60.10
CA THR A 138 -23.11 -1.01 -59.21
C THR A 138 -22.88 -0.90 -57.68
N LYS A 139 -21.69 -0.55 -57.17
CA LYS A 139 -21.49 -0.36 -55.71
C LYS A 139 -21.96 1.02 -55.16
N LYS A 140 -23.04 1.57 -55.74
CA LYS A 140 -23.58 2.92 -55.44
C LYS A 140 -25.06 2.96 -55.01
N GLN A 141 -25.84 1.88 -55.13
CA GLN A 141 -27.27 1.90 -54.80
C GLN A 141 -27.59 1.54 -53.34
N GLU A 142 -26.91 0.57 -52.72
CA GLU A 142 -27.11 0.25 -51.28
C GLU A 142 -26.69 1.40 -50.33
N PHE A 143 -25.86 2.34 -50.80
CA PHE A 143 -25.37 3.46 -49.99
C PHE A 143 -26.29 4.70 -49.99
N PHE A 144 -27.39 4.67 -50.75
CA PHE A 144 -28.35 5.78 -50.82
C PHE A 144 -29.62 5.54 -49.99
N SER A 145 -30.22 4.35 -50.02
CA SER A 145 -31.44 4.05 -49.26
C SER A 145 -31.26 4.20 -47.74
N ARG A 146 -30.06 3.94 -47.22
CA ARG A 146 -29.72 4.12 -45.79
C ARG A 146 -29.39 5.57 -45.38
N LYS A 147 -29.56 6.54 -46.28
CA LYS A 147 -29.23 7.96 -46.04
C LYS A 147 -30.43 8.89 -45.91
N GLN A 148 -31.66 8.40 -46.11
CA GLN A 148 -32.90 9.17 -45.92
C GLN A 148 -33.55 8.95 -44.54
N GLU A 149 -33.35 7.78 -43.91
CA GLU A 149 -33.81 7.52 -42.53
C GLU A 149 -33.04 8.35 -41.49
N ALA A 150 -31.78 8.67 -41.77
CA ALA A 150 -30.89 9.43 -40.88
C ALA A 150 -31.23 10.93 -40.78
N THR A 151 -32.18 11.44 -41.58
CA THR A 151 -32.58 12.87 -41.60
C THR A 151 -33.90 13.17 -40.89
N ASN A 152 -34.77 12.19 -40.65
CA ASN A 152 -36.05 12.42 -39.95
C ASN A 152 -35.96 12.30 -38.42
N VAL A 153 -34.96 11.61 -37.87
CA VAL A 153 -34.76 11.49 -36.40
C VAL A 153 -33.99 12.68 -35.81
N LYS A 154 -34.24 13.89 -36.32
CA LYS A 154 -33.62 15.13 -35.84
C LYS A 154 -34.62 16.26 -35.54
N CYS A 155 -35.91 16.01 -35.72
CA CYS A 155 -37.00 16.98 -35.53
C CYS A 155 -38.10 16.47 -34.58
N ASP A 156 -37.80 15.59 -33.62
CA ASP A 156 -38.75 15.13 -32.58
C ASP A 156 -38.20 15.18 -31.14
N VAL A 157 -36.92 15.52 -30.93
CA VAL A 157 -36.30 15.56 -29.59
C VAL A 157 -36.41 16.95 -28.95
N SER A 158 -37.56 17.61 -29.13
CA SER A 158 -37.88 18.94 -28.57
C SER A 158 -39.23 19.02 -27.85
N ASN A 159 -40.11 18.03 -28.03
CA ASN A 159 -41.50 18.03 -27.52
C ASN A 159 -41.82 16.92 -26.48
N MET A 160 -40.81 16.40 -25.76
CA MET A 160 -41.03 15.57 -24.57
C MET A 160 -40.36 16.21 -23.35
N ARG A 161 -40.97 17.31 -22.90
CA ARG A 161 -40.51 18.07 -21.73
C ARG A 161 -41.64 18.66 -20.87
N GLU A 162 -42.80 18.00 -20.88
CA GLU A 162 -43.90 18.21 -19.95
C GLU A 162 -44.70 16.90 -19.80
N GLU A 163 -45.57 16.85 -18.78
CA GLU A 163 -46.51 15.74 -18.45
C GLU A 163 -45.92 14.33 -18.21
N MET A 164 -45.47 14.10 -16.97
CA MET A 164 -45.97 12.94 -16.20
C MET A 164 -46.31 13.37 -14.77
N VAL A 165 -47.45 12.89 -14.27
CA VAL A 165 -48.12 13.36 -13.05
C VAL A 165 -47.64 12.61 -11.81
N GLU A 166 -47.71 13.26 -10.65
CA GLU A 166 -47.34 12.73 -9.35
C GLU A 166 -48.23 11.55 -8.90
N THR A 167 -47.62 10.53 -8.28
CA THR A 167 -48.23 9.65 -7.27
C THR A 167 -47.10 8.89 -6.54
N PRO A 168 -47.32 8.37 -5.31
CA PRO A 168 -46.36 8.63 -4.24
C PRO A 168 -45.08 7.78 -4.21
N ILE A 169 -44.04 8.40 -3.67
CA ILE A 169 -42.83 7.75 -3.17
C ILE A 169 -43.22 6.80 -2.02
N SER A 170 -42.69 5.58 -2.02
CA SER A 170 -42.88 4.64 -0.91
C SER A 170 -42.01 5.06 0.29
N ASP A 171 -42.64 5.34 1.42
CA ASP A 171 -42.00 5.80 2.66
C ASP A 171 -41.18 4.70 3.37
N TYR A 172 -39.98 4.41 2.85
CA TYR A 172 -38.97 3.70 3.63
C TYR A 172 -38.20 4.67 4.53
N GLN A 173 -38.83 5.08 5.64
CA GLN A 173 -38.12 5.79 6.71
C GLN A 173 -37.09 4.84 7.35
N PRO A 174 -35.79 5.18 7.37
CA PRO A 174 -34.83 4.44 8.19
C PRO A 174 -35.20 4.62 9.68
N PRO A 175 -35.17 3.55 10.50
CA PRO A 175 -35.69 3.60 11.85
C PRO A 175 -34.99 4.67 12.69
N LEU A 176 -35.79 5.51 13.36
CA LEU A 176 -35.33 6.56 14.25
C LEU A 176 -34.34 6.00 15.27
N LYS A 177 -33.08 6.41 15.17
CA LYS A 177 -32.06 6.10 16.17
C LYS A 177 -32.52 6.66 17.51
N LYS A 178 -32.78 5.80 18.49
CA LYS A 178 -32.92 6.22 19.89
C LYS A 178 -31.74 7.13 20.23
N PRO A 179 -31.96 8.33 20.80
CA PRO A 179 -30.88 9.27 21.05
C PRO A 179 -29.90 8.65 22.05
N LYS A 180 -28.68 8.33 21.60
CA LYS A 180 -27.53 8.32 22.49
C LYS A 180 -27.37 9.74 23.05
N PRO A 181 -27.01 9.93 24.33
CA PRO A 181 -26.87 11.26 24.90
C PRO A 181 -25.91 12.09 24.04
N ALA A 182 -26.30 13.32 23.71
CA ALA A 182 -25.56 14.17 22.81
C ALA A 182 -24.19 14.51 23.43
N CYS A 183 -23.11 13.95 22.86
CA CYS A 183 -21.78 14.39 23.19
C CYS A 183 -21.65 15.87 22.78
N LYS A 184 -21.47 16.74 23.77
CA LYS A 184 -21.08 18.13 23.53
C LYS A 184 -19.63 18.09 23.01
N SER A 185 -19.47 18.12 21.69
CA SER A 185 -18.17 18.23 21.04
C SER A 185 -17.50 19.54 21.45
N ARG A 186 -16.72 19.51 22.53
CA ARG A 186 -15.92 20.62 23.01
C ARG A 186 -14.74 20.77 22.06
N ASP A 187 -14.61 21.94 21.42
CA ASP A 187 -13.60 22.16 20.39
C ASP A 187 -12.17 21.94 20.91
N TYR A 188 -11.61 20.77 20.58
CA TYR A 188 -10.30 20.30 21.06
C TYR A 188 -9.11 21.11 20.51
N SER A 189 -9.40 22.05 19.61
CA SER A 189 -8.51 23.09 19.08
C SER A 189 -8.25 24.24 20.05
N SER A 190 -8.99 24.33 21.17
CA SER A 190 -8.89 25.43 22.14
C SER A 190 -7.87 25.25 23.28
N VAL A 191 -7.31 24.04 23.45
CA VAL A 191 -6.38 23.73 24.56
C VAL A 191 -4.92 23.82 24.11
N THR A 192 -4.12 24.61 24.82
CA THR A 192 -2.71 24.89 24.52
C THR A 192 -1.78 23.70 24.82
N ASP A 193 -0.61 23.67 24.19
CA ASP A 193 0.47 22.71 24.48
C ASP A 193 0.90 22.72 25.96
N GLN A 194 0.78 23.87 26.63
CA GLN A 194 1.21 24.08 28.01
C GLN A 194 0.21 23.46 29.00
N GLU A 195 -1.10 23.64 28.78
CA GLU A 195 -2.16 22.96 29.55
C GLU A 195 -2.10 21.44 29.40
N ARG A 196 -1.86 20.94 28.17
CA ARG A 196 -1.68 19.49 27.90
C ARG A 196 -0.44 18.91 28.57
N SER A 197 0.56 19.72 28.88
CA SER A 197 1.78 19.28 29.57
C SER A 197 1.55 19.25 31.09
N SER A 198 0.97 20.31 31.65
CA SER A 198 0.54 20.34 33.06
C SER A 198 -0.43 19.20 33.40
N GLY A 199 -1.38 18.88 32.52
CA GLY A 199 -2.29 17.75 32.69
C GLY A 199 -1.57 16.39 32.74
N ARG A 200 -0.57 16.17 31.88
CA ARG A 200 0.27 14.95 31.88
C ARG A 200 1.15 14.85 33.13
N GLU A 201 1.70 15.96 33.61
CA GLU A 201 2.49 16.01 34.85
C GLU A 201 1.64 15.68 36.09
N GLN A 202 0.43 16.25 36.18
CA GLN A 202 -0.54 15.93 37.23
C GLN A 202 -0.98 14.46 37.19
N MET A 203 -1.18 13.89 35.99
CA MET A 203 -1.42 12.45 35.81
C MET A 203 -0.26 11.61 36.36
N VAL A 204 0.99 11.95 36.03
CA VAL A 204 2.17 11.21 36.51
C VAL A 204 2.33 11.33 38.03
N HIS A 205 2.07 12.50 38.62
CA HIS A 205 2.01 12.67 40.07
C HIS A 205 0.96 11.75 40.70
N LYS A 206 -0.25 11.66 40.15
CA LYS A 206 -1.33 10.78 40.63
C LYS A 206 -0.97 9.30 40.52
N VAL A 207 -0.30 8.89 39.45
CA VAL A 207 0.14 7.50 39.26
C VAL A 207 1.29 7.11 40.21
N LEU A 208 2.17 8.05 40.56
CA LEU A 208 3.33 7.78 41.44
C LEU A 208 3.04 7.97 42.94
N MET A 209 2.28 9.01 43.31
CA MET A 209 2.08 9.43 44.71
C MET A 209 0.71 9.02 45.28
N GLU A 210 -0.33 8.99 44.45
CA GLU A 210 -1.69 8.57 44.84
C GLU A 210 -1.98 7.10 44.47
N ASN A 211 -0.97 6.37 43.98
CA ASN A 211 -1.03 4.96 43.55
C ASN A 211 -2.18 4.67 42.54
N ARG A 212 -2.56 5.67 41.73
CA ARG A 212 -3.61 5.53 40.71
C ARG A 212 -3.12 4.68 39.54
N SER A 213 -4.04 3.96 38.88
CA SER A 213 -3.67 3.24 37.67
C SER A 213 -3.35 4.21 36.55
N ILE A 214 -2.27 3.96 35.82
CA ILE A 214 -2.00 4.66 34.55
C ILE A 214 -3.09 4.38 33.50
N GLU A 215 -3.86 3.32 33.69
CA GLU A 215 -5.02 2.98 32.85
C GLU A 215 -6.26 3.84 33.15
N ASP A 216 -6.22 4.69 34.19
CA ASP A 216 -7.28 5.64 34.52
C ASP A 216 -7.17 6.97 33.73
N PHE A 217 -6.16 7.13 32.85
CA PHE A 217 -5.83 8.40 32.22
C PHE A 217 -5.45 8.31 30.72
N CYS A 218 -5.70 9.40 30.00
CA CYS A 218 -5.33 9.64 28.61
C CYS A 218 -3.88 10.15 28.50
N LEU A 219 -2.95 9.34 27.99
CA LEU A 219 -1.51 9.67 27.98
C LEU A 219 -1.12 10.91 27.13
N SER A 220 -1.99 11.40 26.24
CA SER A 220 -1.73 12.59 25.41
C SER A 220 -2.00 13.92 26.12
N CYS A 221 -2.92 13.94 27.10
CA CYS A 221 -3.40 15.18 27.72
C CYS A 221 -3.67 15.08 29.24
N GLY A 222 -3.55 13.89 29.85
CA GLY A 222 -3.72 13.67 31.29
C GLY A 222 -5.16 13.59 31.79
N THR A 223 -6.17 13.66 30.90
CA THR A 223 -7.59 13.58 31.29
C THR A 223 -7.97 12.18 31.78
N THR A 224 -8.93 12.10 32.71
CA THR A 224 -9.59 10.84 33.11
C THR A 224 -10.68 10.39 32.13
N GLU A 225 -11.00 11.21 31.12
CA GLU A 225 -11.82 10.83 29.98
C GLU A 225 -10.96 10.07 28.96
N ILE A 226 -11.22 8.77 28.80
CA ILE A 226 -10.41 7.85 27.98
C ILE A 226 -11.23 7.29 26.81
N GLU A 227 -11.21 7.97 25.66
CA GLU A 227 -11.88 7.48 24.46
C GLU A 227 -10.97 6.69 23.51
N ILE A 228 -9.63 6.86 23.58
CA ILE A 228 -8.70 6.39 22.52
C ILE A 228 -7.41 5.78 23.09
N PHE A 229 -6.97 4.65 22.52
CA PHE A 229 -5.64 4.07 22.78
C PHE A 229 -4.55 4.71 21.92
N HIS A 230 -3.37 4.93 22.52
CA HIS A 230 -2.43 5.93 22.05
C HIS A 230 -1.41 5.41 21.03
N PRO A 231 -1.03 6.23 20.02
CA PRO A 231 -0.06 5.86 19.00
C PRO A 231 1.36 5.73 19.58
N LEU A 232 2.17 4.91 18.91
CA LEU A 232 3.38 4.29 19.45
C LEU A 232 4.67 5.06 19.13
N SER A 233 4.67 6.38 19.36
CA SER A 233 5.84 7.25 19.17
C SER A 233 6.10 8.15 20.38
N TYR A 234 7.37 8.51 20.59
CA TYR A 234 7.82 9.28 21.74
C TYR A 234 8.35 10.65 21.29
N CYS A 235 7.73 11.73 21.76
CA CYS A 235 8.31 13.08 21.70
C CYS A 235 9.12 13.39 22.98
N VAL A 236 9.86 14.51 22.96
CA VAL A 236 10.65 15.00 24.12
C VAL A 236 9.80 15.02 25.39
N ASP A 237 8.65 15.69 25.35
CA ASP A 237 7.73 15.80 26.50
C ASP A 237 7.28 14.41 27.00
N CYS A 238 6.93 13.48 26.10
CA CYS A 238 6.48 12.14 26.51
C CYS A 238 7.59 11.33 27.16
N LEU A 239 8.86 11.53 26.79
CA LEU A 239 10.00 10.92 27.47
C LEU A 239 10.22 11.59 28.83
N ASN A 240 10.30 12.92 28.85
CA ASN A 240 10.62 13.68 30.06
C ASN A 240 9.50 13.66 31.12
N ILE A 241 8.24 13.46 30.73
CA ILE A 241 7.10 13.34 31.65
C ILE A 241 6.83 11.86 32.00
N LEU A 242 6.76 10.95 31.03
CA LEU A 242 6.26 9.57 31.27
C LEU A 242 7.36 8.56 31.64
N VAL A 243 8.63 8.85 31.33
CA VAL A 243 9.79 8.05 31.79
C VAL A 243 10.51 8.76 32.94
N GLY A 244 10.75 10.06 32.81
CA GLY A 244 11.31 10.91 33.87
C GLY A 244 12.13 12.08 33.32
N LEU A 245 12.28 13.15 34.10
CA LEU A 245 12.91 14.39 33.65
C LEU A 245 14.36 14.16 33.17
N GLY A 246 14.72 14.79 32.04
CA GLY A 246 16.03 14.60 31.40
C GLY A 246 16.24 13.23 30.73
N THR A 247 15.19 12.43 30.55
CA THR A 247 15.30 11.16 29.81
C THR A 247 15.68 11.41 28.35
N PHE A 248 15.06 12.39 27.68
CA PHE A 248 15.35 12.66 26.27
C PHE A 248 16.84 12.95 26.06
N ASP A 249 17.42 13.79 26.91
CA ASP A 249 18.79 14.27 26.80
C ASP A 249 19.78 13.10 26.99
N LYS A 250 19.59 12.29 28.03
CA LYS A 250 20.31 11.01 28.25
C LYS A 250 20.16 10.03 27.09
N LEU A 251 19.00 9.99 26.42
CA LEU A 251 18.80 9.16 25.23
C LEU A 251 19.46 9.76 23.98
N THR A 252 19.85 11.05 23.96
CA THR A 252 20.63 11.63 22.86
C THR A 252 22.11 11.22 22.90
N GLU A 253 22.61 10.83 24.07
CA GLU A 253 23.99 10.34 24.30
C GLU A 253 24.13 8.84 23.97
N VAL A 254 23.06 8.06 24.07
CA VAL A 254 23.06 6.61 23.79
C VAL A 254 23.10 6.31 22.29
N ASP A 255 24.03 5.47 21.85
CA ASP A 255 24.09 4.91 20.50
C ASP A 255 24.63 3.46 20.54
N PRO A 256 23.97 2.46 19.94
CA PRO A 256 22.64 2.48 19.31
C PRO A 256 21.49 2.48 20.32
N TRP A 257 20.65 3.53 20.28
CA TRP A 257 19.42 3.54 21.06
C TRP A 257 18.38 2.55 20.53
N SER A 258 17.86 1.70 21.42
CA SER A 258 16.69 0.85 21.16
C SER A 258 15.48 1.38 21.90
N CYS A 259 14.38 1.64 21.19
CA CYS A 259 13.17 2.18 21.80
C CYS A 259 12.46 1.16 22.73
N TYR A 260 11.60 1.65 23.63
CA TYR A 260 10.91 0.85 24.64
C TYR A 260 9.89 -0.18 24.10
N LEU A 261 9.69 -0.23 22.78
CA LEU A 261 8.89 -1.24 22.06
C LEU A 261 9.77 -2.34 21.44
N CYS A 262 11.05 -2.05 21.20
CA CYS A 262 12.06 -2.99 20.71
C CYS A 262 12.82 -3.67 21.85
N LEU A 263 12.97 -2.99 23.00
CA LEU A 263 13.52 -3.55 24.22
C LEU A 263 12.59 -4.60 24.87
N PRO A 264 13.12 -5.53 25.68
CA PRO A 264 12.29 -6.48 26.43
C PRO A 264 11.24 -5.77 27.32
N PRO A 265 10.02 -6.34 27.49
CA PRO A 265 8.95 -5.73 28.27
C PRO A 265 9.35 -5.45 29.72
N ARG A 266 9.61 -4.18 30.02
CA ARG A 266 9.97 -3.65 31.35
C ARG A 266 9.22 -2.34 31.60
N ARG A 267 9.27 -1.85 32.83
CA ARG A 267 8.73 -0.54 33.22
C ARG A 267 9.83 0.53 33.09
N TYR A 268 9.51 1.64 32.46
CA TYR A 268 10.39 2.79 32.25
C TYR A 268 9.65 4.04 32.76
N GLY A 269 9.93 4.48 33.98
CA GLY A 269 9.13 5.47 34.69
C GLY A 269 7.71 4.95 34.98
N VAL A 270 6.69 5.63 34.46
CA VAL A 270 5.31 5.12 34.47
C VAL A 270 4.97 4.27 33.23
N LEU A 271 5.73 4.38 32.14
CA LEU A 271 5.49 3.59 30.92
C LEU A 271 5.76 2.10 31.14
N LYS A 272 4.89 1.26 30.57
CA LYS A 272 5.06 -0.19 30.45
C LYS A 272 4.49 -0.65 29.10
N CYS A 273 5.28 -1.36 28.30
CA CYS A 273 4.79 -1.97 27.07
C CYS A 273 3.81 -3.11 27.42
N ARG A 274 2.63 -3.13 26.79
CA ARG A 274 1.64 -4.22 26.95
C ARG A 274 2.06 -5.41 26.09
N LEU A 275 1.90 -6.64 26.57
CA LEU A 275 2.28 -7.83 25.79
C LEU A 275 1.40 -8.06 24.55
N ASP A 276 0.15 -7.59 24.59
CA ASP A 276 -0.87 -7.71 23.54
C ASP A 276 -0.94 -6.49 22.60
N TRP A 277 -0.01 -5.53 22.71
CA TRP A 277 -0.12 -4.20 22.09
C TRP A 277 -0.46 -4.24 20.60
N SER A 278 0.14 -5.17 19.83
CA SER A 278 -0.06 -5.26 18.39
C SER A 278 -1.49 -5.65 18.05
N ILE A 279 -2.07 -6.60 18.79
CA ILE A 279 -3.46 -7.05 18.62
C ILE A 279 -4.42 -5.89 18.92
N ARG A 280 -4.15 -5.10 19.98
CA ARG A 280 -4.98 -3.95 20.35
C ARG A 280 -4.94 -2.83 19.31
N VAL A 281 -3.76 -2.51 18.76
CA VAL A 281 -3.61 -1.54 17.67
C VAL A 281 -4.38 -1.99 16.43
N GLN A 282 -4.34 -3.28 16.11
CA GLN A 282 -5.06 -3.83 14.95
C GLN A 282 -6.58 -3.85 15.17
N ALA A 283 -7.04 -4.24 16.35
CA ALA A 283 -8.46 -4.19 16.73
C ALA A 283 -9.02 -2.75 16.65
N PHE A 284 -8.24 -1.74 17.04
CA PHE A 284 -8.63 -0.33 16.93
C PHE A 284 -8.92 0.10 15.48
N PHE A 285 -8.19 -0.43 14.50
CA PHE A 285 -8.45 -0.16 13.08
C PHE A 285 -9.46 -1.13 12.44
N ALA A 286 -9.64 -2.34 12.97
CA ALA A 286 -10.53 -3.35 12.41
C ALA A 286 -12.01 -3.16 12.79
N ASN A 287 -12.32 -2.49 13.91
CA ASN A 287 -13.66 -2.47 14.51
C ASN A 287 -14.66 -1.52 13.82
N ASN A 288 -14.92 -1.73 12.54
CA ASN A 288 -15.99 -1.08 11.78
C ASN A 288 -17.29 -1.90 11.86
N SER A 289 -18.21 -1.49 12.74
CA SER A 289 -19.46 -2.19 13.09
C SER A 289 -20.56 -2.17 12.00
N GLY A 290 -20.20 -2.43 10.74
CA GLY A 290 -21.09 -2.37 9.58
C GLY A 290 -20.63 -3.19 8.37
N MET A 291 -19.71 -4.15 8.57
CA MET A 291 -19.30 -5.06 7.50
C MET A 291 -20.31 -6.21 7.31
N LYS A 292 -20.63 -6.54 6.05
CA LYS A 292 -21.42 -7.71 5.65
C LYS A 292 -20.62 -9.04 5.63
N PHE A 293 -19.32 -8.98 5.91
CA PHE A 293 -18.38 -10.10 5.84
C PHE A 293 -17.58 -10.18 7.14
N GLU A 294 -17.07 -11.36 7.46
CA GLU A 294 -16.13 -11.53 8.58
C GLU A 294 -14.82 -10.77 8.32
N PRO A 295 -14.19 -10.19 9.36
CA PRO A 295 -12.92 -9.48 9.19
C PRO A 295 -11.80 -10.45 8.79
N HIS A 296 -11.08 -10.14 7.71
CA HIS A 296 -9.94 -10.97 7.27
C HIS A 296 -8.92 -11.17 8.38
N ARG A 297 -8.25 -12.33 8.36
CA ARG A 297 -7.19 -12.71 9.30
C ARG A 297 -6.21 -11.56 9.53
N VAL A 298 -6.20 -11.09 10.77
CA VAL A 298 -5.26 -10.09 11.28
C VAL A 298 -3.94 -10.77 11.64
N TYR A 299 -2.82 -10.22 11.15
CA TYR A 299 -1.48 -10.70 11.48
C TYR A 299 -0.83 -9.79 12.54
N PRO A 300 -0.22 -10.32 13.61
CA PRO A 300 0.48 -9.50 14.61
C PRO A 300 1.69 -8.79 13.98
N ALA A 301 1.99 -7.58 14.48
CA ALA A 301 3.16 -6.82 14.05
C ALA A 301 4.46 -7.56 14.39
N ILE A 302 5.46 -7.49 13.51
CA ILE A 302 6.72 -8.22 13.66
C ILE A 302 7.74 -7.31 14.39
N PRO A 303 8.45 -7.79 15.43
CA PRO A 303 9.53 -7.04 16.07
C PRO A 303 10.62 -6.66 15.06
N ALA A 304 11.17 -5.44 15.15
CA ALA A 304 12.10 -4.90 14.14
C ALA A 304 13.25 -5.87 13.75
N ARG A 305 13.88 -6.53 14.73
CA ARG A 305 14.95 -7.53 14.55
C ARG A 305 14.54 -8.83 13.83
N GLN A 306 13.25 -9.05 13.56
CA GLN A 306 12.68 -10.20 12.86
C GLN A 306 12.01 -9.80 11.54
N ARG A 307 11.92 -8.50 11.23
CA ARG A 307 11.37 -8.01 9.96
C ARG A 307 12.34 -8.39 8.83
N ARG A 308 11.83 -9.03 7.79
CA ARG A 308 12.60 -9.46 6.62
C ARG A 308 12.20 -8.67 5.36
N PRO A 309 13.05 -8.64 4.33
CA PRO A 309 12.70 -8.11 3.02
C PRO A 309 11.37 -8.65 2.45
N ILE A 310 10.66 -7.80 1.71
CA ILE A 310 9.30 -8.05 1.19
C ILE A 310 9.33 -8.73 -0.19
N LYS A 311 8.43 -9.70 -0.41
CA LYS A 311 8.19 -10.34 -1.71
C LYS A 311 6.83 -9.93 -2.28
N VAL A 312 6.82 -9.40 -3.50
CA VAL A 312 5.64 -8.77 -4.12
C VAL A 312 5.30 -9.42 -5.46
N LEU A 313 4.03 -9.78 -5.67
CA LEU A 313 3.46 -10.06 -6.99
C LEU A 313 2.54 -8.89 -7.36
N SER A 314 2.84 -8.24 -8.48
CA SER A 314 2.03 -7.15 -9.04
C SER A 314 1.36 -7.65 -10.33
N LEU A 315 0.04 -7.49 -10.42
CA LEU A 315 -0.77 -7.88 -11.57
C LEU A 315 -1.40 -6.64 -12.19
N PHE A 316 -1.22 -6.47 -13.50
CA PHE A 316 -1.59 -5.23 -14.21
C PHE A 316 -0.79 -4.04 -13.65
N ASP A 317 0.52 -4.26 -13.49
CA ASP A 317 1.46 -3.37 -12.78
C ASP A 317 1.57 -1.96 -13.39
N GLY A 318 1.30 -1.84 -14.70
CA GLY A 318 1.42 -0.59 -15.45
C GLY A 318 2.85 -0.04 -15.32
N ILE A 319 2.95 1.21 -14.85
CA ILE A 319 4.22 1.93 -14.72
C ILE A 319 4.92 1.69 -13.37
N ALA A 320 4.89 0.46 -12.85
CA ALA A 320 5.60 0.05 -11.63
C ALA A 320 5.31 0.93 -10.39
N THR A 321 4.05 1.38 -10.24
CA THR A 321 3.68 2.32 -9.16
C THR A 321 3.85 1.69 -7.77
N GLY A 322 3.62 0.37 -7.66
CA GLY A 322 3.85 -0.38 -6.43
C GLY A 322 5.34 -0.41 -6.04
N PHE A 323 6.24 -0.72 -6.97
CA PHE A 323 7.69 -0.72 -6.75
C PHE A 323 8.18 0.67 -6.34
N LEU A 324 7.79 1.71 -7.08
CA LEU A 324 8.14 3.09 -6.77
C LEU A 324 7.77 3.46 -5.33
N VAL A 325 6.55 3.17 -4.90
CA VAL A 325 6.10 3.50 -3.54
C VAL A 325 6.82 2.69 -2.46
N LEU A 326 7.19 1.43 -2.75
CA LEU A 326 7.99 0.64 -1.83
C LEU A 326 9.43 1.19 -1.72
N LYS A 327 10.02 1.70 -2.82
CA LYS A 327 11.31 2.41 -2.84
C LYS A 327 11.23 3.76 -2.08
N ASP A 328 10.20 4.58 -2.35
CA ASP A 328 9.88 5.83 -1.62
C ASP A 328 9.76 5.64 -0.10
N LEU A 329 9.13 4.53 0.31
CA LEU A 329 8.97 4.19 1.73
C LEU A 329 10.22 3.51 2.31
N GLY A 330 11.27 3.25 1.53
CA GLY A 330 12.50 2.63 1.97
C GLY A 330 12.33 1.16 2.37
N PHE A 331 11.46 0.40 1.72
CA PHE A 331 11.37 -1.05 1.95
C PHE A 331 12.51 -1.80 1.27
N LYS A 332 13.12 -2.75 1.98
CA LYS A 332 14.05 -3.72 1.41
C LYS A 332 13.23 -4.74 0.61
N ILE A 333 13.17 -4.58 -0.72
CA ILE A 333 12.46 -5.47 -1.66
C ILE A 333 13.38 -6.65 -2.03
N ASP A 334 12.96 -7.87 -1.68
CA ASP A 334 13.66 -9.12 -2.04
C ASP A 334 13.37 -9.53 -3.50
N ARG A 335 12.11 -9.41 -3.89
CA ARG A 335 11.60 -9.86 -5.18
C ARG A 335 10.32 -9.11 -5.52
N TYR A 336 10.28 -8.54 -6.72
CA TYR A 336 9.06 -7.96 -7.30
C TYR A 336 8.83 -8.62 -8.66
N VAL A 337 7.77 -9.42 -8.77
CA VAL A 337 7.33 -10.03 -10.02
C VAL A 337 6.16 -9.23 -10.56
N ALA A 338 6.19 -8.84 -11.83
CA ALA A 338 5.18 -7.97 -12.44
C ALA A 338 4.58 -8.62 -13.70
N SER A 339 3.26 -8.79 -13.73
CA SER A 339 2.52 -9.17 -14.94
C SER A 339 1.95 -7.92 -15.61
N GLU A 340 2.47 -7.62 -16.79
CA GLU A 340 2.05 -6.51 -17.65
C GLU A 340 2.23 -6.92 -19.12
N ILE A 341 1.42 -6.35 -20.01
CA ILE A 341 1.41 -6.67 -21.46
C ILE A 341 1.61 -5.43 -22.35
N CYS A 342 1.66 -4.24 -21.74
CA CYS A 342 1.87 -2.98 -22.43
C CYS A 342 3.36 -2.62 -22.44
N GLU A 343 4.03 -2.81 -23.59
CA GLU A 343 5.47 -2.53 -23.77
C GLU A 343 5.89 -1.12 -23.31
N ASP A 344 5.07 -0.10 -23.62
CA ASP A 344 5.24 1.28 -23.11
C ASP A 344 5.38 1.32 -21.57
N SER A 345 4.60 0.50 -20.86
CA SER A 345 4.55 0.45 -19.40
C SER A 345 5.66 -0.40 -18.79
N ILE A 346 5.96 -1.56 -19.40
CA ILE A 346 7.11 -2.41 -19.08
C ILE A 346 8.40 -1.59 -19.20
N THR A 347 8.54 -0.81 -20.26
CA THR A 347 9.74 0.00 -20.52
C THR A 347 9.92 1.13 -19.49
N VAL A 348 8.83 1.76 -19.02
CA VAL A 348 8.89 2.71 -17.90
C VAL A 348 9.39 2.04 -16.63
N GLY A 349 8.87 0.85 -16.29
CA GLY A 349 9.28 0.14 -15.08
C GLY A 349 10.72 -0.35 -15.11
N LYS A 350 11.18 -0.93 -16.23
CA LYS A 350 12.58 -1.37 -16.40
C LYS A 350 13.58 -0.24 -16.21
N ILE A 351 13.36 0.90 -16.86
CA ILE A 351 14.31 2.03 -16.85
C ILE A 351 14.33 2.74 -15.49
N ASN A 352 13.18 2.97 -14.85
CA ASN A 352 13.14 3.67 -13.56
C ASN A 352 13.61 2.80 -12.37
N HIS A 353 13.58 1.47 -12.52
CA HIS A 353 13.88 0.52 -11.43
C HIS A 353 15.02 -0.44 -11.76
N GLU A 354 15.90 -0.08 -12.69
CA GLU A 354 17.20 -0.72 -12.91
C GLU A 354 17.09 -2.24 -13.18
N ASP A 355 16.09 -2.65 -13.98
CA ASP A 355 15.69 -4.04 -14.26
C ASP A 355 15.44 -4.93 -13.02
N ARG A 356 15.25 -4.34 -11.82
CA ARG A 356 14.92 -5.06 -10.56
C ARG A 356 13.51 -5.66 -10.53
N ILE A 357 12.74 -5.49 -11.59
CA ILE A 357 11.38 -6.01 -11.76
C ILE A 357 11.42 -7.23 -12.69
N ILE A 358 11.04 -8.39 -12.15
CA ILE A 358 10.93 -9.62 -12.92
C ILE A 358 9.61 -9.57 -13.69
N TYR A 359 9.66 -9.10 -14.92
CA TYR A 359 8.50 -9.09 -15.81
C TYR A 359 8.13 -10.51 -16.25
N VAL A 360 6.83 -10.81 -16.17
CA VAL A 360 6.24 -12.07 -16.62
C VAL A 360 5.07 -11.79 -17.57
N ASN A 361 4.75 -12.77 -18.40
CA ASN A 361 3.67 -12.69 -19.38
C ASN A 361 2.30 -12.43 -18.73
N ASP A 362 1.30 -12.21 -19.60
CA ASP A 362 -0.12 -12.04 -19.27
C ASP A 362 -0.58 -12.91 -18.09
N ALA A 363 -1.30 -12.31 -17.13
CA ALA A 363 -1.73 -12.95 -15.89
C ALA A 363 -2.48 -14.29 -16.10
N ARG A 364 -3.20 -14.44 -17.22
CA ARG A 364 -3.89 -15.68 -17.63
C ARG A 364 -2.93 -16.86 -17.82
N ALA A 365 -1.68 -16.60 -18.20
CA ALA A 365 -0.64 -17.61 -18.40
C ALA A 365 0.09 -18.02 -17.10
N ILE A 366 -0.14 -17.31 -15.98
CA ILE A 366 0.55 -17.59 -14.72
C ILE A 366 -0.02 -18.85 -14.06
N THR A 367 0.76 -19.91 -14.05
CA THR A 367 0.41 -21.22 -13.46
C THR A 367 0.75 -21.29 -11.97
N LYS A 368 0.08 -22.19 -11.25
CA LYS A 368 0.39 -22.51 -9.84
C LYS A 368 1.84 -23.00 -9.64
N LYS A 369 2.44 -23.64 -10.66
CA LYS A 369 3.83 -24.11 -10.63
C LYS A 369 4.80 -22.93 -10.61
N GLN A 370 4.65 -21.99 -11.53
CA GLN A 370 5.49 -20.77 -11.59
C GLN A 370 5.39 -19.95 -10.30
N VAL A 371 4.17 -19.80 -9.74
CA VAL A 371 3.98 -19.11 -8.45
C VAL A 371 4.73 -19.80 -7.31
N ALA A 372 4.80 -21.14 -7.29
CA ALA A 372 5.60 -21.87 -6.31
C ALA A 372 7.12 -21.74 -6.55
N GLU A 373 7.56 -21.74 -7.81
CA GLU A 373 8.96 -21.55 -8.22
C GLU A 373 9.49 -20.14 -7.87
N TRP A 374 8.63 -19.11 -7.98
CA TRP A 374 8.95 -17.75 -7.55
C TRP A 374 8.95 -17.59 -6.01
N GLY A 375 8.44 -18.59 -5.28
CA GLY A 375 8.39 -18.66 -3.82
C GLY A 375 7.17 -17.95 -3.21
N PRO A 376 6.99 -18.06 -1.88
CA PRO A 376 5.88 -17.42 -1.18
C PRO A 376 5.98 -15.89 -1.27
N PHE A 377 4.98 -15.27 -1.88
CA PHE A 377 4.80 -13.82 -1.91
C PHE A 377 4.07 -13.34 -0.66
N ASP A 378 4.45 -12.18 -0.14
CA ASP A 378 3.92 -11.59 1.09
C ASP A 378 2.94 -10.44 0.81
N LEU A 379 2.98 -9.90 -0.40
CA LEU A 379 2.09 -8.85 -0.88
C LEU A 379 1.64 -9.14 -2.32
N LEU A 380 0.33 -9.27 -2.54
CA LEU A 380 -0.29 -9.30 -3.87
C LEU A 380 -0.97 -7.97 -4.17
N ILE A 381 -0.68 -7.34 -5.31
CA ILE A 381 -1.31 -6.07 -5.69
C ILE A 381 -1.79 -6.09 -7.14
N GLY A 382 -2.84 -5.32 -7.45
CA GLY A 382 -3.24 -5.13 -8.85
C GLY A 382 -4.49 -4.27 -9.06
N GLY A 383 -4.62 -3.71 -10.26
CA GLY A 383 -5.77 -2.93 -10.70
C GLY A 383 -6.21 -3.35 -12.10
N SER A 384 -7.21 -4.24 -12.20
CA SER A 384 -7.62 -4.80 -13.50
C SER A 384 -8.25 -3.71 -14.39
N PRO A 385 -7.96 -3.69 -15.72
CA PRO A 385 -8.38 -2.62 -16.61
C PRO A 385 -9.87 -2.26 -16.50
N CYS A 386 -10.17 -1.03 -16.09
CA CYS A 386 -11.53 -0.58 -15.78
C CYS A 386 -12.41 -0.29 -17.03
N ASN A 387 -11.94 -0.58 -18.24
CA ASN A 387 -12.58 -0.19 -19.50
C ASN A 387 -13.98 -0.77 -19.69
N ASP A 388 -14.18 -2.05 -19.33
CA ASP A 388 -15.49 -2.71 -19.37
C ASP A 388 -16.29 -2.61 -18.07
N LEU A 389 -15.65 -2.22 -16.96
CA LEU A 389 -16.32 -1.99 -15.67
C LEU A 389 -16.94 -0.60 -15.55
N SER A 390 -16.36 0.41 -16.24
CA SER A 390 -16.72 1.79 -16.00
C SER A 390 -18.00 2.23 -16.73
N ILE A 391 -18.95 2.81 -16.00
CA ILE A 391 -20.24 3.30 -16.55
C ILE A 391 -20.07 4.47 -17.52
N VAL A 392 -18.91 5.15 -17.52
CA VAL A 392 -18.60 6.23 -18.46
C VAL A 392 -18.28 5.72 -19.88
N ASN A 393 -18.12 4.41 -20.05
CA ASN A 393 -18.00 3.78 -21.36
C ASN A 393 -19.39 3.28 -21.82
N PRO A 394 -19.95 3.79 -22.92
CA PRO A 394 -21.21 3.28 -23.47
C PRO A 394 -21.09 1.85 -23.98
N ALA A 395 -19.94 1.48 -24.56
CA ALA A 395 -19.66 0.17 -25.15
C ALA A 395 -19.00 -0.81 -24.16
N ARG A 396 -19.27 -0.64 -22.86
CA ARG A 396 -18.74 -1.48 -21.77
C ARG A 396 -19.41 -2.87 -21.77
N LYS A 397 -18.64 -3.91 -21.44
CA LYS A 397 -19.16 -5.29 -21.36
C LYS A 397 -19.43 -5.82 -19.94
N GLY A 398 -19.06 -5.07 -18.89
CA GLY A 398 -19.24 -5.49 -17.49
C GLY A 398 -18.17 -6.48 -16.98
N LEU A 399 -18.35 -6.98 -15.76
CA LEU A 399 -17.35 -7.79 -15.04
C LEU A 399 -17.00 -9.13 -15.72
N PHE A 400 -17.96 -9.81 -16.35
CA PHE A 400 -17.78 -11.19 -16.87
C PHE A 400 -17.22 -11.23 -18.32
N GLU A 401 -17.16 -10.09 -18.99
CA GLU A 401 -16.78 -9.97 -20.40
C GLU A 401 -15.61 -9.02 -20.65
N GLY A 402 -15.13 -9.00 -21.90
CA GLY A 402 -14.09 -8.08 -22.36
C GLY A 402 -12.83 -8.10 -21.50
N THR A 403 -12.47 -6.93 -20.98
CA THR A 403 -11.36 -6.71 -20.04
C THR A 403 -11.76 -6.92 -18.57
N GLY A 404 -13.05 -6.87 -18.22
CA GLY A 404 -13.54 -7.00 -16.85
C GLY A 404 -13.15 -8.34 -16.23
N ARG A 405 -13.15 -9.42 -17.04
CA ARG A 405 -12.78 -10.77 -16.59
C ARG A 405 -11.38 -10.93 -16.02
N LEU A 406 -10.48 -9.96 -16.25
CA LEU A 406 -9.13 -9.96 -15.68
C LEU A 406 -9.15 -9.82 -14.14
N PHE A 407 -10.26 -9.36 -13.56
CA PHE A 407 -10.53 -9.49 -12.13
C PHE A 407 -10.45 -10.95 -11.64
N PHE A 408 -10.97 -11.91 -12.42
CA PHE A 408 -10.95 -13.32 -12.03
C PHE A 408 -9.56 -13.94 -12.06
N GLU A 409 -8.63 -13.40 -12.86
CA GLU A 409 -7.21 -13.78 -12.80
C GLU A 409 -6.54 -13.29 -11.52
N TYR A 410 -6.85 -12.06 -11.09
CA TYR A 410 -6.41 -11.56 -9.79
C TYR A 410 -6.97 -12.42 -8.65
N TYR A 411 -8.27 -12.75 -8.68
CA TYR A 411 -8.92 -13.60 -7.67
C TYR A 411 -8.35 -15.04 -7.66
N ARG A 412 -8.10 -15.63 -8.84
CA ARG A 412 -7.45 -16.94 -8.99
C ARG A 412 -6.07 -16.95 -8.36
N LEU A 413 -5.26 -15.93 -8.61
CA LEU A 413 -3.91 -15.83 -8.06
C LEU A 413 -3.90 -15.47 -6.57
N LEU A 414 -4.86 -14.66 -6.10
CA LEU A 414 -5.11 -14.44 -4.67
C LEU A 414 -5.36 -15.76 -3.92
N ASN A 415 -6.27 -16.60 -4.43
CA ASN A 415 -6.55 -17.90 -3.79
C ASN A 415 -5.42 -18.93 -3.95
N ILE A 416 -4.47 -18.75 -4.87
CA ILE A 416 -3.23 -19.54 -4.93
C ILE A 416 -2.20 -19.04 -3.89
N LEU A 417 -2.20 -17.75 -3.56
CA LEU A 417 -1.24 -17.10 -2.66
C LEU A 417 -1.68 -17.01 -1.20
N LYS A 418 -3.00 -17.03 -0.91
CA LYS A 418 -3.56 -17.09 0.46
C LYS A 418 -2.82 -18.21 1.24
N PRO A 419 -2.15 -17.89 2.37
CA PRO A 419 -1.51 -18.90 3.22
C PRO A 419 -2.49 -19.99 3.63
N LYS A 420 -2.00 -21.22 3.80
CA LYS A 420 -2.80 -22.26 4.44
C LYS A 420 -3.14 -21.87 5.87
N GLU A 421 -4.25 -22.40 6.38
CA GLU A 421 -4.56 -22.34 7.79
C GLU A 421 -3.38 -22.87 8.63
N GLY A 422 -3.08 -22.18 9.73
CA GLY A 422 -1.89 -22.45 10.56
C GLY A 422 -0.57 -21.80 10.11
N ASP A 423 -0.38 -21.38 8.85
CA ASP A 423 0.86 -20.66 8.44
C ASP A 423 0.92 -19.30 9.17
N PRO A 424 1.91 -19.01 10.04
CA PRO A 424 1.98 -17.75 10.79
C PRO A 424 2.44 -16.55 9.94
N ARG A 425 2.91 -16.78 8.71
CA ARG A 425 3.47 -15.74 7.83
C ARG A 425 2.43 -14.67 7.47
N PRO A 426 2.76 -13.37 7.60
CA PRO A 426 1.86 -12.31 7.11
C PRO A 426 1.73 -12.37 5.60
N PHE A 427 0.49 -12.29 5.11
CA PHE A 427 0.18 -12.16 3.70
C PHE A 427 -0.86 -11.06 3.50
N PHE A 428 -0.48 -10.08 2.69
CA PHE A 428 -1.28 -8.91 2.39
C PHE A 428 -1.71 -8.89 0.93
N TRP A 429 -2.85 -8.26 0.67
CA TRP A 429 -3.33 -8.05 -0.69
C TRP A 429 -4.08 -6.73 -0.85
N LEU A 430 -4.02 -6.15 -2.06
CA LEU A 430 -4.69 -4.91 -2.44
C LEU A 430 -5.18 -4.96 -3.89
N PHE A 431 -6.49 -4.85 -4.08
CA PHE A 431 -7.13 -4.69 -5.38
C PHE A 431 -7.73 -3.28 -5.53
N GLU A 432 -7.47 -2.61 -6.65
CA GLU A 432 -7.98 -1.27 -6.97
C GLU A 432 -8.95 -1.29 -8.16
N ASN A 433 -9.99 -0.44 -8.10
CA ASN A 433 -10.79 -0.12 -9.28
C ASN A 433 -11.55 1.22 -9.19
N VAL A 434 -12.17 1.60 -10.31
CA VAL A 434 -12.92 2.88 -10.42
C VAL A 434 -14.20 2.88 -9.58
N VAL A 435 -14.54 4.05 -9.03
CA VAL A 435 -15.81 4.24 -8.31
C VAL A 435 -17.02 4.22 -9.25
N ALA A 436 -16.82 4.69 -10.48
CA ALA A 436 -17.84 4.76 -11.53
C ALA A 436 -18.06 3.41 -12.21
N MET A 437 -18.41 2.37 -11.45
CA MET A 437 -18.82 1.03 -11.91
C MET A 437 -20.29 0.75 -11.56
N ARG A 438 -20.92 -0.28 -12.13
CA ARG A 438 -22.31 -0.62 -11.74
C ARG A 438 -22.34 -1.15 -10.31
N HIS A 439 -23.47 -0.94 -9.62
CA HIS A 439 -23.66 -1.46 -8.25
C HIS A 439 -23.51 -3.00 -8.21
N VAL A 440 -24.02 -3.70 -9.22
CA VAL A 440 -23.91 -5.17 -9.32
C VAL A 440 -22.45 -5.61 -9.47
N ASP A 441 -21.67 -5.04 -10.40
CA ASP A 441 -20.25 -5.38 -10.57
C ASP A 441 -19.46 -5.13 -9.27
N LYS A 442 -19.77 -4.02 -8.56
CA LYS A 442 -19.18 -3.71 -7.25
C LYS A 442 -19.52 -4.77 -6.21
N GLU A 443 -20.79 -5.14 -6.07
CA GLU A 443 -21.19 -6.18 -5.10
C GLU A 443 -20.60 -7.54 -5.44
N ASP A 444 -20.48 -7.90 -6.72
CA ASP A 444 -19.84 -9.16 -7.13
C ASP A 444 -18.36 -9.17 -6.77
N ILE A 445 -17.63 -8.08 -7.04
CA ILE A 445 -16.24 -7.93 -6.57
C ILE A 445 -16.17 -8.04 -5.03
N CYS A 446 -17.10 -7.44 -4.28
CA CYS A 446 -17.18 -7.62 -2.83
C CYS A 446 -17.42 -9.08 -2.41
N ARG A 447 -18.32 -9.80 -3.09
CA ARG A 447 -18.63 -11.22 -2.83
C ARG A 447 -17.40 -12.09 -3.07
N PHE A 448 -16.72 -11.94 -4.21
CA PHE A 448 -15.52 -12.73 -4.54
C PHE A 448 -14.31 -12.40 -3.66
N LEU A 449 -14.13 -11.13 -3.26
CA LEU A 449 -13.02 -10.74 -2.38
C LEU A 449 -13.34 -10.86 -0.88
N GLU A 450 -14.57 -11.28 -0.53
CA GLU A 450 -15.04 -11.43 0.86
C GLU A 450 -14.91 -10.11 1.65
N CYS A 451 -14.98 -8.95 0.98
CA CYS A 451 -14.47 -7.67 1.47
C CYS A 451 -15.32 -6.49 0.97
N ASN A 452 -15.48 -5.44 1.80
CA ASN A 452 -16.06 -4.17 1.36
C ASN A 452 -14.95 -3.15 1.01
N PRO A 453 -15.07 -2.37 -0.08
CA PRO A 453 -14.01 -1.45 -0.49
C PRO A 453 -13.98 -0.21 0.39
N VAL A 454 -12.77 0.26 0.68
CA VAL A 454 -12.55 1.63 1.14
C VAL A 454 -12.61 2.57 -0.06
N LEU A 455 -13.36 3.67 0.08
CA LEU A 455 -13.41 4.75 -0.89
C LEU A 455 -12.35 5.80 -0.55
N ILE A 456 -11.37 6.00 -1.44
CA ILE A 456 -10.34 7.05 -1.28
C ILE A 456 -10.32 7.93 -2.54
N ASP A 457 -10.33 9.24 -2.36
CA ASP A 457 -10.11 10.22 -3.43
C ASP A 457 -8.76 10.91 -3.23
N ALA A 458 -7.92 10.88 -4.27
CA ALA A 458 -6.62 11.53 -4.29
C ALA A 458 -6.69 13.05 -4.07
N VAL A 459 -7.84 13.70 -4.28
CA VAL A 459 -8.00 15.15 -4.09
C VAL A 459 -7.60 15.66 -2.70
N LYS A 460 -7.60 14.78 -1.69
CA LYS A 460 -7.14 15.06 -0.32
C LYS A 460 -5.61 15.15 -0.16
N VAL A 461 -4.85 14.65 -1.14
CA VAL A 461 -3.37 14.52 -1.11
C VAL A 461 -2.70 14.85 -2.46
N SER A 462 -3.46 15.31 -3.45
CA SER A 462 -2.99 15.72 -4.77
C SER A 462 -3.97 16.71 -5.40
N PRO A 463 -3.61 17.38 -6.52
CA PRO A 463 -4.49 18.33 -7.17
C PRO A 463 -5.60 17.69 -8.01
N ALA A 464 -5.68 16.37 -8.11
CA ALA A 464 -6.64 15.68 -8.96
C ALA A 464 -7.77 14.99 -8.17
N HIS A 465 -9.01 15.22 -8.60
CA HIS A 465 -10.10 14.29 -8.29
C HIS A 465 -9.79 12.93 -8.91
N ARG A 466 -9.60 11.91 -8.07
CA ARG A 466 -9.36 10.53 -8.48
C ARG A 466 -9.92 9.57 -7.42
N ALA A 467 -11.22 9.65 -7.18
CA ALA A 467 -11.95 8.67 -6.37
C ALA A 467 -11.76 7.24 -6.92
N ARG A 468 -11.39 6.32 -6.03
CA ARG A 468 -11.15 4.88 -6.27
C ARG A 468 -11.67 4.02 -5.12
N TYR A 469 -12.06 2.79 -5.47
CA TYR A 469 -12.34 1.72 -4.51
C TYR A 469 -11.09 0.87 -4.33
N PHE A 470 -10.77 0.57 -3.06
CA PHE A 470 -9.67 -0.30 -2.67
C PHE A 470 -10.20 -1.42 -1.78
N TRP A 471 -10.08 -2.66 -2.23
CA TRP A 471 -10.34 -3.87 -1.45
C TRP A 471 -9.00 -4.45 -0.98
N GLY A 472 -8.91 -4.93 0.26
CA GLY A 472 -7.66 -5.48 0.79
C GLY A 472 -7.71 -5.76 2.28
N ASN A 473 -6.64 -6.35 2.78
CA ASN A 473 -6.41 -6.62 4.20
C ASN A 473 -5.21 -5.83 4.78
N LEU A 474 -4.81 -4.73 4.13
CA LEU A 474 -3.75 -3.86 4.66
C LEU A 474 -4.21 -3.23 5.99
N PRO A 475 -3.36 -3.14 7.03
CA PRO A 475 -3.77 -2.61 8.32
C PRO A 475 -4.23 -1.15 8.23
N GLY A 476 -5.49 -0.89 8.59
CA GLY A 476 -6.03 0.47 8.67
C GLY A 476 -6.24 1.20 7.34
N MET A 477 -6.57 0.51 6.24
CA MET A 477 -6.96 1.15 4.96
C MET A 477 -8.06 2.21 5.13
N ASN A 478 -8.93 2.00 6.11
CA ASN A 478 -10.06 2.83 6.53
C ASN A 478 -9.68 4.07 7.38
N ARG A 479 -8.39 4.27 7.70
CA ARG A 479 -7.92 5.43 8.46
C ARG A 479 -8.06 6.74 7.66
N PRO A 480 -8.17 7.92 8.32
CA PRO A 480 -8.19 9.19 7.60
C PRO A 480 -6.93 9.41 6.76
N ILE A 481 -7.11 9.68 5.46
CA ILE A 481 -6.04 10.15 4.60
C ILE A 481 -5.80 11.64 4.81
N VAL A 482 -4.53 12.00 5.04
CA VAL A 482 -4.02 13.33 5.37
C VAL A 482 -2.80 13.59 4.49
N ALA A 483 -2.65 14.79 3.95
CA ALA A 483 -1.51 15.17 3.14
C ALA A 483 -0.23 15.30 3.98
N SER A 484 0.88 14.81 3.44
CA SER A 484 2.23 15.16 3.91
C SER A 484 2.57 16.60 3.50
N GLN A 485 3.54 17.22 4.19
CA GLN A 485 4.10 18.51 3.76
C GLN A 485 4.74 18.46 2.36
N ASN A 486 5.14 17.25 1.91
CA ASN A 486 5.73 17.02 0.59
C ASN A 486 4.67 16.70 -0.49
N ASP A 487 3.40 16.50 -0.12
CA ASP A 487 2.33 16.20 -1.06
C ASP A 487 1.77 17.50 -1.64
N LYS A 488 1.80 17.63 -2.97
CA LYS A 488 1.37 18.84 -3.68
C LYS A 488 -0.15 18.90 -3.74
N VAL A 489 -0.75 19.69 -2.85
CA VAL A 489 -2.21 19.74 -2.73
C VAL A 489 -2.83 20.60 -3.83
N ASP A 490 -2.24 21.74 -4.19
CA ASP A 490 -2.82 22.65 -5.18
C ASP A 490 -2.15 22.54 -6.56
N LEU A 491 -2.92 22.76 -7.63
CA LEU A 491 -2.45 22.58 -9.00
C LEU A 491 -1.24 23.46 -9.33
N GLN A 492 -1.20 24.66 -8.75
CA GLN A 492 -0.13 25.63 -8.95
C GLN A 492 1.25 25.11 -8.50
N ASP A 493 1.29 24.25 -7.47
CA ASP A 493 2.52 23.61 -6.98
C ASP A 493 3.10 22.61 -7.98
N CYS A 494 2.25 22.07 -8.86
CA CYS A 494 2.63 21.11 -9.89
C CYS A 494 3.11 21.76 -11.20
N LEU A 495 2.77 23.02 -11.45
CA LEU A 495 3.13 23.68 -12.71
C LEU A 495 4.64 23.91 -12.85
N GLU A 496 5.09 24.24 -14.07
CA GLU A 496 6.42 24.82 -14.29
C GLU A 496 6.40 26.36 -14.17
N ILE A 497 7.58 26.98 -14.02
CA ILE A 497 7.73 28.44 -13.81
C ILE A 497 7.12 29.23 -14.98
N GLY A 498 6.43 30.33 -14.67
CA GLY A 498 5.76 31.20 -15.65
C GLY A 498 4.33 30.76 -16.04
N ARG A 499 3.85 29.63 -15.50
CA ARG A 499 2.51 29.08 -15.77
C ARG A 499 1.58 29.27 -14.58
N LYS A 500 0.33 29.66 -14.84
CA LYS A 500 -0.68 29.97 -13.81
C LYS A 500 -1.88 29.03 -13.91
N ALA A 501 -2.23 28.41 -12.79
CA ALA A 501 -3.40 27.54 -12.68
C ALA A 501 -4.71 28.35 -12.75
N LYS A 502 -5.68 27.88 -13.54
CA LYS A 502 -7.06 28.42 -13.56
C LYS A 502 -7.96 27.81 -12.47
N PHE A 503 -7.54 26.69 -11.87
CA PHE A 503 -8.28 25.93 -10.87
C PHE A 503 -7.30 25.40 -9.83
N SER A 504 -7.70 25.36 -8.55
CA SER A 504 -6.93 24.71 -7.47
C SER A 504 -6.83 23.19 -7.67
N LYS A 505 -7.91 22.58 -8.18
CA LYS A 505 -8.01 21.15 -8.46
C LYS A 505 -8.45 20.88 -9.90
N VAL A 506 -7.99 19.78 -10.48
CA VAL A 506 -8.46 19.25 -11.77
C VAL A 506 -9.37 18.05 -11.59
N ARG A 507 -10.30 17.87 -12.54
CA ARG A 507 -11.08 16.63 -12.68
C ARG A 507 -10.19 15.42 -13.02
N THR A 508 -10.77 14.23 -12.91
CA THR A 508 -10.14 12.94 -13.23
C THR A 508 -9.51 12.92 -14.62
N ILE A 509 -8.18 13.07 -14.68
CA ILE A 509 -7.43 12.87 -15.92
C ILE A 509 -7.43 11.37 -16.24
N THR A 510 -7.72 11.03 -17.50
CA THR A 510 -7.82 9.66 -18.01
C THR A 510 -6.93 9.46 -19.24
N THR A 511 -6.99 8.27 -19.83
CA THR A 511 -6.34 7.92 -21.10
C THR A 511 -6.76 8.79 -22.29
N CYS A 512 -7.87 9.53 -22.18
CA CYS A 512 -8.43 10.34 -23.26
C CYS A 512 -7.98 11.80 -23.12
N SER A 513 -7.37 12.37 -24.18
CA SER A 513 -6.79 13.73 -24.18
C SER A 513 -7.73 14.80 -23.61
N ASN A 514 -9.02 14.77 -23.99
CA ASN A 514 -10.02 15.76 -23.57
C ASN A 514 -10.32 15.75 -22.05
N SER A 515 -9.95 14.70 -21.31
CA SER A 515 -10.13 14.66 -19.84
C SER A 515 -9.32 15.70 -19.06
N ILE A 516 -8.32 16.32 -19.71
CA ILE A 516 -7.54 17.43 -19.14
C ILE A 516 -8.36 18.74 -19.13
N LYS A 517 -9.38 18.86 -19.98
CA LYS A 517 -10.26 20.03 -20.07
C LYS A 517 -11.28 20.04 -18.93
N GLN A 518 -11.62 21.24 -18.45
CA GLN A 518 -12.42 21.47 -17.24
C GLN A 518 -13.79 22.09 -17.57
N GLY A 519 -14.73 21.99 -16.61
CA GLY A 519 -16.09 22.54 -16.76
C GLY A 519 -16.98 21.82 -17.78
N LYS A 520 -18.08 22.46 -18.21
CA LYS A 520 -18.87 22.03 -19.38
C LYS A 520 -18.37 22.67 -20.69
N MET A 521 -17.64 23.79 -20.58
CA MET A 521 -17.13 24.59 -21.70
C MET A 521 -15.73 24.17 -22.17
N GLU A 522 -15.30 22.94 -21.85
CA GLU A 522 -13.99 22.37 -22.20
C GLU A 522 -12.77 23.30 -21.96
N MET A 523 -12.79 24.05 -20.86
CA MET A 523 -11.77 25.06 -20.53
C MET A 523 -10.40 24.43 -20.29
N PHE A 524 -9.33 25.11 -20.71
CA PHE A 524 -7.97 24.69 -20.39
C PHE A 524 -7.66 24.95 -18.90
N PRO A 525 -6.93 24.05 -18.21
CA PRO A 525 -6.67 24.16 -16.77
C PRO A 525 -5.56 25.16 -16.41
N VAL A 526 -4.75 25.58 -17.38
CA VAL A 526 -3.55 26.41 -17.18
C VAL A 526 -3.55 27.58 -18.15
N THR A 527 -2.88 28.66 -17.77
CA THR A 527 -2.50 29.76 -18.66
C THR A 527 -1.01 30.01 -18.64
N MET A 528 -0.46 30.44 -19.77
CA MET A 528 0.93 30.85 -19.94
C MET A 528 0.97 32.09 -20.85
N ASN A 529 1.62 33.16 -20.39
CA ASN A 529 1.71 34.44 -21.10
C ASN A 529 0.36 34.98 -21.63
N GLY A 530 -0.70 34.85 -20.82
CA GLY A 530 -2.06 35.29 -21.14
C GLY A 530 -2.85 34.37 -22.09
N LYS A 531 -2.25 33.27 -22.56
CA LYS A 531 -2.92 32.27 -23.43
C LYS A 531 -3.27 31.01 -22.65
N ASP A 532 -4.33 30.34 -23.07
CA ASP A 532 -4.77 29.04 -22.53
C ASP A 532 -3.83 27.90 -22.98
N ASP A 533 -3.51 26.97 -22.07
CA ASP A 533 -2.71 25.78 -22.38
C ASP A 533 -3.14 24.53 -21.57
N LEU A 534 -2.85 23.35 -22.12
CA LEU A 534 -3.00 22.07 -21.46
C LEU A 534 -1.92 21.89 -20.37
N LEU A 535 -2.19 20.98 -19.43
CA LEU A 535 -1.13 20.43 -18.59
C LEU A 535 -0.07 19.73 -19.45
N TRP A 536 1.19 20.02 -19.16
CA TRP A 536 2.33 19.29 -19.71
C TRP A 536 2.46 17.93 -19.01
N ILE A 537 3.15 16.97 -19.62
CA ILE A 537 3.27 15.62 -19.05
C ILE A 537 4.03 15.63 -17.72
N THR A 538 5.06 16.47 -17.57
CA THR A 538 5.78 16.67 -16.30
C THR A 538 4.92 17.28 -15.20
N GLU A 539 3.90 18.07 -15.57
CA GLU A 539 2.91 18.61 -14.63
C GLU A 539 1.91 17.53 -14.23
N MET A 540 1.50 16.67 -15.18
CA MET A 540 0.65 15.50 -14.92
C MET A 540 1.34 14.45 -14.03
N GLU A 541 2.63 14.18 -14.23
CA GLU A 541 3.45 13.30 -13.37
C GLU A 541 3.37 13.79 -11.92
N LYS A 542 3.67 15.07 -11.67
CA LYS A 542 3.56 15.70 -10.34
C LYS A 542 2.13 15.65 -9.78
N VAL A 543 1.09 15.87 -10.59
CA VAL A 543 -0.33 15.81 -10.18
C VAL A 543 -0.75 14.40 -9.70
N PHE A 544 -0.16 13.35 -10.27
CA PHE A 544 -0.34 11.97 -9.78
C PHE A 544 0.66 11.57 -8.69
N GLY A 545 1.64 12.43 -8.39
CA GLY A 545 2.66 12.26 -7.35
C GLY A 545 3.92 11.51 -7.79
N PHE A 546 4.14 11.32 -9.09
CA PHE A 546 5.36 10.72 -9.64
C PHE A 546 6.53 11.73 -9.67
N PRO A 547 7.78 11.25 -9.67
CA PRO A 547 8.95 12.05 -10.03
C PRO A 547 8.78 12.74 -11.39
N LYS A 548 9.37 13.93 -11.54
CA LYS A 548 9.40 14.64 -12.83
C LYS A 548 10.23 13.82 -13.82
N HIS A 549 9.73 13.65 -15.05
CA HIS A 549 10.29 12.80 -16.10
C HIS A 549 10.16 11.27 -15.88
N TYR A 550 9.37 10.80 -14.91
CA TYR A 550 9.19 9.36 -14.67
C TYR A 550 8.69 8.56 -15.89
N THR A 551 7.89 9.17 -16.78
CA THR A 551 7.42 8.52 -18.02
C THR A 551 8.21 8.93 -19.27
N ASP A 552 9.36 9.60 -19.13
CA ASP A 552 10.16 10.17 -20.22
C ASP A 552 11.12 9.13 -20.84
N VAL A 553 10.55 8.04 -21.36
CA VAL A 553 11.32 6.89 -21.86
C VAL A 553 10.92 6.51 -23.29
N ASN A 554 11.85 5.84 -23.98
CA ASN A 554 11.63 5.14 -25.25
C ASN A 554 10.94 5.98 -26.35
N ASN A 555 11.22 7.29 -26.40
CA ASN A 555 10.62 8.25 -27.32
C ASN A 555 9.08 8.26 -27.33
N MET A 556 8.43 7.85 -26.23
CA MET A 556 6.96 7.82 -26.14
C MET A 556 6.35 9.21 -26.39
N ASN A 557 5.43 9.30 -27.34
CA ASN A 557 4.75 10.55 -27.63
C ASN A 557 3.81 10.98 -26.48
N ARG A 558 3.40 12.27 -26.47
CA ARG A 558 2.51 12.85 -25.45
C ARG A 558 1.26 11.99 -25.18
N GLY A 559 0.68 11.37 -26.21
CA GLY A 559 -0.48 10.50 -26.11
C GLY A 559 -0.20 9.16 -25.44
N GLN A 560 0.96 8.55 -25.68
CA GLN A 560 1.40 7.34 -24.97
C GLN A 560 1.62 7.64 -23.48
N ARG A 561 2.41 8.68 -23.17
CA ARG A 561 2.66 9.09 -21.77
C ARG A 561 1.38 9.44 -21.02
N GLN A 562 0.42 10.13 -21.65
CA GLN A 562 -0.91 10.34 -21.06
C GLN A 562 -1.69 9.03 -20.84
N LYS A 563 -1.63 8.06 -21.76
CA LYS A 563 -2.33 6.76 -21.58
C LYS A 563 -1.80 6.00 -20.37
N VAL A 564 -0.49 5.91 -20.19
CA VAL A 564 0.11 5.18 -19.06
C VAL A 564 -0.15 5.90 -17.72
N LEU A 565 -0.02 7.23 -17.67
CA LEU A 565 -0.36 8.04 -16.48
C LEU A 565 -1.85 7.94 -16.12
N GLY A 566 -2.75 8.02 -17.10
CA GLY A 566 -4.20 7.90 -16.87
C GLY A 566 -4.58 6.55 -16.24
N ARG A 567 -3.86 5.47 -16.57
CA ARG A 567 -4.04 4.12 -15.99
C ARG A 567 -3.42 3.95 -14.61
N SER A 568 -2.21 4.50 -14.39
CA SER A 568 -1.41 4.39 -13.15
C SER A 568 -2.17 4.69 -11.85
N TRP A 569 -1.63 4.33 -10.69
CA TRP A 569 -2.19 4.78 -9.41
C TRP A 569 -1.73 6.19 -9.01
N SER A 570 -2.41 6.78 -8.02
CA SER A 570 -1.92 8.00 -7.37
C SER A 570 -0.87 7.62 -6.33
N VAL A 571 0.38 8.05 -6.53
CA VAL A 571 1.53 7.73 -5.66
C VAL A 571 1.24 8.02 -4.17
N PRO A 572 0.75 9.22 -3.74
CA PRO A 572 0.48 9.48 -2.33
C PRO A 572 -0.64 8.61 -1.72
N VAL A 573 -1.62 8.14 -2.52
CA VAL A 573 -2.67 7.23 -2.04
C VAL A 573 -2.10 5.83 -1.79
N ILE A 574 -1.26 5.31 -2.68
CA ILE A 574 -0.59 4.02 -2.47
C ILE A 574 0.45 4.13 -1.35
N ARG A 575 1.16 5.26 -1.23
CA ARG A 575 2.07 5.58 -0.11
C ARG A 575 1.34 5.56 1.24
N HIS A 576 0.13 6.12 1.28
CA HIS A 576 -0.74 6.04 2.45
C HIS A 576 -1.16 4.59 2.77
N LEU A 577 -1.53 3.79 1.76
CA LEU A 577 -1.98 2.41 1.94
C LEU A 577 -0.84 1.46 2.36
N PHE A 578 0.37 1.62 1.83
CA PHE A 578 1.52 0.75 2.13
C PHE A 578 2.28 1.13 3.41
N ALA A 579 2.18 2.37 3.92
CA ALA A 579 2.94 2.80 5.10
C ALA A 579 2.81 1.86 6.34
N PRO A 580 1.63 1.28 6.68
CA PRO A 580 1.49 0.33 7.79
C PRO A 580 2.26 -1.00 7.60
N LEU A 581 2.66 -1.35 6.38
CA LEU A 581 3.47 -2.56 6.13
C LEU A 581 4.88 -2.47 6.73
N LYS A 582 5.33 -1.27 7.13
CA LYS A 582 6.60 -1.07 7.84
C LYS A 582 6.68 -1.84 9.15
N ASP A 583 5.54 -2.19 9.75
CA ASP A 583 5.49 -2.99 10.97
C ASP A 583 5.69 -4.50 10.77
N TYR A 584 5.85 -4.94 9.52
CA TYR A 584 5.95 -6.34 9.13
C TYR A 584 7.24 -6.65 8.36
N PHE A 585 7.70 -5.73 7.50
CA PHE A 585 8.83 -5.95 6.59
C PHE A 585 10.01 -5.02 6.86
N ALA A 586 11.19 -5.46 6.43
CA ALA A 586 12.43 -4.72 6.64
C ALA A 586 12.43 -3.42 5.84
N CYS A 587 12.82 -2.33 6.50
CA CYS A 587 13.15 -1.06 5.85
C CYS A 587 14.66 -0.86 5.81
N GLU A 588 15.10 0.09 4.98
CA GLU A 588 16.46 0.65 4.96
C GLU A 588 16.82 1.29 6.31
#